data_AF-A0A960JXM3-F1
#
_entry.id   AF-A0A960JXM3-F1
#
_cell.length_a   1.000
_cell.length_b   1.000
_cell.length_c   1.000
_cell.angle_alpha   90.00
_cell.angle_beta   90.00
_cell.angle_gamma   90.00
#
_symmetry.space_group_name_H-M   'P 1'
#
loop_
_entity.id
_entity.type
_entity.pdbx_description
1 polymer ?
#
loop_
_entity_poly.entity_id
_entity_poly.type
_entity_poly.pdbx_seq_one_letter_code
_entity_poly.pdbx_strand_id
1 'polypeptide(L)'
;MCDHCGCREFAPIAELTAEHVEILEMAWAMVEATRAHRVITQSEIDALLKILDCHVVKEESGLYPKLMSVDGLSDAENAALEKEHVEIREAIVTGGFDHHDYYALAAHIEVEELELFSGAMWRFDDGEWDEMGQAHEIANAAISS
;
A
#
# COMPACT_ATOMS: atom_id res chain seq x y z
N MET A 1 -2.30 -8.70 -9.65
CA MET A 1 -3.63 -9.09 -9.15
C MET A 1 -3.80 -10.60 -9.26
N CYS A 2 -3.62 -11.30 -8.14
CA CYS A 2 -3.70 -12.76 -8.06
C CYS A 2 -5.09 -13.21 -7.61
N ASP A 3 -5.89 -13.76 -8.51
CA ASP A 3 -7.18 -14.42 -8.19
C ASP A 3 -6.99 -15.87 -7.69
N HIS A 4 -5.76 -16.28 -7.34
CA HIS A 4 -5.43 -17.69 -7.08
C HIS A 4 -4.99 -17.99 -5.64
N CYS A 5 -4.67 -17.00 -4.79
CA CYS A 5 -4.29 -17.30 -3.41
C CYS A 5 -5.45 -17.52 -2.43
N GLY A 6 -6.64 -16.95 -2.64
CA GLY A 6 -7.74 -17.00 -1.66
C GLY A 6 -7.58 -16.03 -0.47
N CYS A 7 -6.39 -15.47 -0.29
CA CYS A 7 -6.01 -14.34 0.56
C CYS A 7 -7.04 -13.19 0.67
N ARG A 8 -7.83 -12.91 -0.38
CA ARG A 8 -8.87 -11.87 -0.40
C ARG A 8 -10.15 -12.25 0.38
N GLU A 9 -10.26 -13.46 0.90
CA GLU A 9 -11.34 -13.84 1.83
C GLU A 9 -11.16 -13.20 3.21
N PHE A 10 -9.95 -12.73 3.54
CA PHE A 10 -9.65 -12.02 4.77
C PHE A 10 -9.89 -10.52 4.59
N ALA A 11 -10.76 -9.94 5.41
CA ALA A 11 -11.23 -8.56 5.25
C ALA A 11 -10.10 -7.51 5.21
N PRO A 12 -9.06 -7.57 6.08
CA PRO A 12 -7.94 -6.63 5.99
C PRO A 12 -7.19 -6.69 4.65
N ILE A 13 -6.94 -7.90 4.12
CA ILE A 13 -6.27 -8.07 2.82
C ILE A 13 -7.16 -7.60 1.68
N ALA A 14 -8.47 -7.88 1.74
CA ALA A 14 -9.42 -7.40 0.74
C ALA A 14 -9.44 -5.87 0.66
N GLU A 15 -9.31 -5.18 1.79
CA GLU A 15 -9.21 -3.72 1.89
C GLU A 15 -7.92 -3.21 1.23
N LEU A 16 -6.74 -3.72 1.61
CA LEU A 16 -5.46 -3.31 1.02
C LEU A 16 -5.43 -3.53 -0.50
N THR A 17 -5.92 -4.68 -0.98
CA THR A 17 -6.06 -4.93 -2.42
C THR A 17 -6.96 -3.90 -3.10
N ALA A 18 -8.08 -3.51 -2.48
CA ALA A 18 -8.97 -2.52 -3.08
C ALA A 18 -8.29 -1.14 -3.17
N GLU A 19 -7.52 -0.78 -2.15
CA GLU A 19 -6.72 0.44 -2.12
C GLU A 19 -5.60 0.41 -3.17
N HIS A 20 -4.92 -0.72 -3.38
CA HIS A 20 -3.94 -0.88 -4.46
C HIS A 20 -4.52 -0.55 -5.84
N VAL A 21 -5.75 -1.01 -6.12
CA VAL A 21 -6.42 -0.71 -7.39
C VAL A 21 -6.64 0.79 -7.53
N GLU A 22 -7.16 1.46 -6.50
CA GLU A 22 -7.43 2.90 -6.53
C GLU A 22 -6.13 3.72 -6.62
N ILE A 23 -5.11 3.37 -5.83
CA ILE A 23 -3.78 3.99 -5.86
C ILE A 23 -3.17 3.90 -7.26
N LEU A 24 -3.18 2.72 -7.88
CA LEU A 24 -2.63 2.53 -9.22
C LEU A 24 -3.43 3.32 -10.28
N GLU A 25 -4.76 3.32 -10.20
CA GLU A 25 -5.60 4.10 -11.12
C GLU A 25 -5.32 5.61 -11.04
N MET A 26 -5.23 6.15 -9.82
CA MET A 26 -4.94 7.55 -9.57
C MET A 26 -3.52 7.94 -9.99
N ALA A 27 -2.53 7.12 -9.63
CA ALA A 27 -1.13 7.32 -10.00
C ALA A 27 -0.94 7.28 -11.52
N TRP A 28 -1.60 6.34 -12.21
CA TRP A 28 -1.57 6.27 -13.67
C TRP A 28 -2.17 7.51 -14.32
N ALA A 29 -3.30 8.01 -13.80
CA ALA A 29 -3.94 9.22 -14.29
C ALA A 29 -3.03 10.46 -14.16
N MET A 30 -2.25 10.54 -13.07
CA MET A 30 -1.24 11.58 -12.87
C MET A 30 -0.12 11.49 -13.91
N VAL A 31 0.44 10.30 -14.11
CA VAL A 31 1.52 10.09 -15.09
C VAL A 31 1.07 10.40 -16.52
N GLU A 32 -0.13 9.97 -16.91
CA GLU A 32 -0.68 10.27 -18.24
C GLU A 32 -0.99 11.75 -18.43
N ALA A 33 -1.39 12.46 -17.37
CA ALA A 33 -1.56 13.90 -17.39
C ALA A 33 -0.25 14.63 -17.66
N THR A 34 0.82 14.26 -16.95
CA THR A 34 2.16 14.80 -17.15
C THR A 34 2.62 14.57 -18.59
N ARG A 35 2.42 13.35 -19.12
CA ARG A 35 2.73 13.00 -20.52
C ARG A 35 1.95 13.85 -21.53
N ALA A 36 0.71 14.20 -21.21
CA ALA A 36 -0.14 15.08 -22.03
C ALA A 36 0.13 16.58 -21.81
N HIS A 37 1.17 16.95 -21.03
CA HIS A 37 1.47 18.32 -20.62
C HIS A 37 0.31 19.01 -19.87
N ARG A 38 -0.56 18.22 -19.23
CA ARG A 38 -1.59 18.72 -18.32
C ARG A 38 -0.97 18.95 -16.95
N VAL A 39 -1.22 20.12 -16.38
CA VAL A 39 -0.85 20.42 -15.00
C VAL A 39 -1.74 19.57 -14.07
N ILE A 40 -1.11 18.78 -13.20
CA ILE A 40 -1.78 18.08 -12.11
C ILE A 40 -2.15 19.13 -11.05
N THR A 41 -3.40 19.09 -10.60
CA THR A 41 -3.90 20.01 -9.58
C THR A 41 -3.47 19.55 -8.18
N GLN A 42 -3.34 20.50 -7.25
CA GLN A 42 -3.07 20.16 -5.85
C GLN A 42 -4.12 19.21 -5.28
N SER A 43 -5.39 19.35 -5.66
CA SER A 43 -6.46 18.44 -5.22
C SER A 43 -6.30 17.00 -5.71
N GLU A 44 -5.71 16.78 -6.90
CA GLU A 44 -5.42 15.42 -7.38
C GLU A 44 -4.28 14.80 -6.57
N ILE A 45 -3.24 15.59 -6.27
CA ILE A 45 -2.13 15.17 -5.41
C ILE A 45 -2.63 14.84 -4.00
N ASP A 46 -3.40 15.74 -3.39
CA ASP A 46 -3.96 15.57 -2.05
C ASP A 46 -4.87 14.33 -1.97
N ALA A 47 -5.63 14.05 -3.03
CA ALA A 47 -6.49 12.87 -3.08
C ALA A 47 -5.67 11.56 -3.11
N LEU A 48 -4.62 11.49 -3.95
CA LEU A 48 -3.74 10.32 -3.99
C LEU A 48 -2.98 10.14 -2.66
N LEU A 49 -2.41 11.23 -2.13
CA LEU A 49 -1.69 11.19 -0.86
C LEU A 49 -2.59 10.77 0.30
N LYS A 50 -3.88 11.15 0.28
CA LYS A 50 -4.83 10.74 1.33
C LYS A 50 -4.99 9.23 1.41
N ILE A 51 -5.17 8.55 0.26
CA ILE A 51 -5.32 7.09 0.25
C ILE A 51 -3.97 6.40 0.48
N LEU A 52 -2.89 6.89 -0.14
CA LEU A 52 -1.55 6.33 0.05
C LEU A 52 -1.09 6.41 1.51
N ASP A 53 -1.23 7.57 2.16
CA ASP A 53 -0.83 7.73 3.56
C ASP A 53 -1.68 6.85 4.49
N CYS A 54 -2.96 6.60 4.16
CA CYS A 54 -3.80 5.64 4.88
C CYS A 54 -3.26 4.23 4.78
N HIS A 55 -2.99 3.82 3.54
CA HIS A 55 -2.56 2.49 3.17
C HIS A 55 -1.25 2.14 3.86
N VAL A 56 -0.25 3.02 3.75
CA VAL A 56 1.05 2.88 4.41
C VAL A 56 0.90 2.69 5.92
N VAL A 57 0.02 3.44 6.58
CA VAL A 57 -0.20 3.28 8.04
C VAL A 57 -0.78 1.89 8.36
N LYS A 58 -1.70 1.37 7.53
CA LYS A 58 -2.27 0.02 7.73
C LYS A 58 -1.22 -1.07 7.67
N GLU A 59 -0.28 -0.92 6.76
CA GLU A 59 0.79 -1.90 6.57
C GLU A 59 1.85 -1.80 7.65
N GLU A 60 2.38 -0.61 7.90
CA GLU A 60 3.48 -0.39 8.85
C GLU A 60 3.06 -0.55 10.31
N SER A 61 1.77 -0.37 10.64
CA SER A 61 1.24 -0.59 11.99
C SER A 61 0.48 -1.91 12.17
N GLY A 62 0.07 -2.54 11.06
CA GLY A 62 -0.71 -3.77 11.04
C GLY A 62 0.08 -4.92 10.40
N LEU A 63 0.10 -4.98 9.07
CA LEU A 63 0.62 -6.12 8.33
C LEU A 63 2.09 -6.46 8.65
N TYR A 64 3.00 -5.49 8.54
CA TYR A 64 4.44 -5.76 8.62
C TYR A 64 4.87 -6.20 10.02
N PRO A 65 4.48 -5.53 11.13
CA PRO A 65 4.84 -5.99 12.47
C PRO A 65 4.28 -7.38 12.78
N LYS A 66 3.08 -7.71 12.28
CA LYS A 66 2.51 -9.06 12.44
C LYS A 66 3.35 -10.09 11.67
N LEU A 67 3.67 -9.85 10.40
CA LEU A 67 4.53 -10.73 9.60
C LEU A 67 5.90 -10.94 10.25
N MET A 68 6.51 -9.90 10.79
CA MET A 68 7.79 -10.02 11.52
C MET A 68 7.66 -10.91 12.75
N SER A 69 6.54 -10.81 13.50
CA SER A 69 6.33 -11.62 14.70
C SER A 69 6.16 -13.12 14.44
N VAL A 70 5.84 -13.50 13.20
CA VAL A 70 5.64 -14.89 12.76
C VAL A 70 6.70 -15.36 11.75
N ASP A 71 7.89 -14.73 11.76
CA ASP A 71 9.01 -15.04 10.85
C ASP A 71 8.61 -15.03 9.36
N GLY A 72 7.69 -14.12 9.00
CA GLY A 72 7.18 -13.90 7.64
C GLY A 72 7.81 -12.72 6.91
N LEU A 73 8.53 -11.84 7.62
CA LEU A 73 9.23 -10.68 7.08
C LEU A 73 10.46 -10.40 7.95
N SER A 74 11.64 -10.23 7.35
CA SER A 74 12.86 -9.88 8.09
C SER A 74 12.97 -8.37 8.33
N ASP A 75 13.78 -7.95 9.31
CA ASP A 75 14.07 -6.53 9.58
C ASP A 75 14.59 -5.78 8.34
N ALA A 76 15.40 -6.45 7.51
CA ALA A 76 15.99 -5.86 6.31
C ALA A 76 14.96 -5.67 5.18
N GLU A 77 14.04 -6.63 5.03
CA GLU A 77 12.93 -6.53 4.06
C GLU A 77 11.93 -5.46 4.50
N ASN A 78 11.55 -5.43 5.78
CA ASN A 78 10.69 -4.38 6.35
C ASN A 78 11.27 -2.98 6.10
N ALA A 79 12.54 -2.77 6.43
CA ALA A 79 13.19 -1.48 6.24
C ALA A 79 13.31 -1.08 4.76
N ALA A 80 13.34 -2.04 3.83
CA ALA A 80 13.33 -1.75 2.40
C ALA A 80 11.93 -1.29 1.94
N LEU A 81 10.88 -1.97 2.37
CA LEU A 81 9.48 -1.61 2.06
C LEU A 81 9.10 -0.22 2.60
N GLU A 82 9.39 0.06 3.87
CA GLU A 82 9.16 1.38 4.48
C GLU A 82 9.94 2.49 3.74
N LYS A 83 11.13 2.17 3.23
CA LYS A 83 11.92 3.12 2.44
C LYS A 83 11.27 3.40 1.08
N GLU A 84 10.72 2.37 0.43
CA GLU A 84 9.98 2.52 -0.83
C GLU A 84 8.74 3.41 -0.66
N HIS A 85 7.99 3.26 0.44
CA HIS A 85 6.88 4.17 0.79
C HIS A 85 7.32 5.63 0.83
N VAL A 86 8.44 5.91 1.51
CA VAL A 86 8.99 7.27 1.63
C VAL A 86 9.38 7.82 0.25
N GLU A 87 10.06 7.02 -0.57
CA GLU A 87 10.52 7.44 -1.90
C GLU A 87 9.35 7.71 -2.85
N ILE A 88 8.34 6.84 -2.88
CA ILE A 88 7.12 7.02 -3.67
C ILE A 88 6.39 8.29 -3.25
N ARG A 89 6.19 8.48 -1.94
CA ARG A 89 5.51 9.65 -1.40
C ARG A 89 6.27 10.95 -1.73
N GLU A 90 7.60 10.95 -1.63
CA GLU A 90 8.44 12.10 -1.97
C GLU A 90 8.34 12.46 -3.46
N ALA A 91 8.35 11.48 -4.36
CA ALA A 91 8.18 11.69 -5.80
C ALA A 91 6.83 12.36 -6.13
N ILE A 92 5.75 11.96 -5.45
CA ILE A 92 4.42 12.56 -5.59
C ILE A 92 4.42 14.02 -5.10
N VAL A 93 4.92 14.27 -3.89
CA VAL A 93 4.91 15.61 -3.26
C VAL A 93 5.75 16.62 -4.03
N THR A 94 6.89 16.19 -4.55
CA THR A 94 7.81 17.08 -5.28
C THR A 94 7.39 17.33 -6.73
N GLY A 95 6.33 16.66 -7.21
CA GLY A 95 5.84 16.76 -8.58
C GLY A 95 6.75 16.08 -9.61
N GLY A 96 7.64 15.21 -9.15
CA GLY A 96 8.56 14.43 -9.97
C GLY A 96 7.98 13.10 -10.49
N PHE A 97 6.83 12.67 -9.95
CA PHE A 97 6.25 11.36 -10.23
C PHE A 97 5.99 11.10 -11.72
N ASP A 98 6.75 10.17 -12.31
CA ASP A 98 6.68 9.79 -13.72
C ASP A 98 6.40 8.29 -13.96
N HIS A 99 6.55 7.81 -15.20
CA HIS A 99 6.33 6.39 -15.53
C HIS A 99 7.28 5.45 -14.78
N HIS A 100 8.53 5.87 -14.52
CA HIS A 100 9.48 5.06 -13.75
C HIS A 100 8.98 4.87 -12.33
N ASP A 101 8.52 5.95 -11.68
CA ASP A 101 7.99 5.91 -10.32
C ASP A 101 6.68 5.09 -10.26
N TYR A 102 5.83 5.20 -11.27
CA TYR A 102 4.64 4.35 -11.38
C TYR A 102 4.97 2.85 -11.46
N TYR A 103 5.98 2.47 -12.24
CA TYR A 103 6.38 1.07 -12.31
C TYR A 103 7.07 0.59 -11.02
N ALA A 104 7.76 1.47 -10.31
CA ALA A 104 8.30 1.17 -8.98
C ALA A 104 7.17 0.90 -7.97
N LEU A 105 6.15 1.77 -7.92
CA LEU A 105 4.93 1.57 -7.13
C LEU A 105 4.21 0.26 -7.50
N ALA A 106 4.06 -0.05 -8.79
CA ALA A 106 3.42 -1.28 -9.23
C ALA A 106 4.22 -2.54 -8.85
N ALA A 107 5.56 -2.46 -8.87
CA ALA A 107 6.42 -3.56 -8.45
C ALA A 107 6.37 -3.77 -6.93
N HIS A 108 6.33 -2.68 -6.16
CA HIS A 108 6.13 -2.72 -4.71
C HIS A 108 4.80 -3.42 -4.35
N ILE A 109 3.69 -2.98 -4.94
CA ILE A 109 2.37 -3.60 -4.76
C ILE A 109 2.37 -5.08 -5.19
N GLU A 110 3.15 -5.45 -6.22
CA GLU A 110 3.26 -6.84 -6.65
C GLU A 110 3.95 -7.71 -5.59
N VAL A 111 4.99 -7.22 -4.93
CA VAL A 111 5.65 -7.91 -3.80
C VAL A 111 4.64 -8.13 -2.68
N GLU A 112 3.84 -7.13 -2.34
CA GLU A 112 2.85 -7.22 -1.28
C GLU A 112 1.75 -8.23 -1.61
N GLU A 113 1.15 -8.14 -2.79
CA GLU A 113 0.07 -9.04 -3.19
C GLU A 113 0.52 -10.50 -3.35
N LEU A 114 1.72 -10.72 -3.91
CA LEU A 114 2.18 -12.07 -4.24
C LEU A 114 2.93 -12.74 -3.09
N GLU A 115 3.66 -11.97 -2.29
CA GLU A 115 4.54 -12.51 -1.25
C GLU A 115 3.98 -12.25 0.15
N LEU A 116 3.68 -11.00 0.50
CA LEU A 116 3.28 -10.67 1.88
C LEU A 116 1.87 -11.14 2.20
N PHE A 117 0.89 -10.86 1.34
CA PHE A 117 -0.51 -11.23 1.59
C PHE A 117 -0.68 -12.76 1.55
N SER A 118 0.04 -13.43 0.65
CA SER A 118 0.08 -14.89 0.63
C SER A 118 0.80 -15.45 1.85
N GLY A 119 1.89 -14.80 2.29
CA GLY A 119 2.63 -15.13 3.50
C GLY A 119 1.78 -15.02 4.76
N ALA A 120 1.01 -13.94 4.89
CA ALA A 120 0.08 -13.69 6.00
C ALA A 120 -1.00 -14.76 6.06
N MET A 121 -1.63 -15.09 4.93
CA MET A 121 -2.64 -16.16 4.84
C MET A 121 -2.16 -17.49 5.43
N TRP A 122 -0.89 -17.84 5.26
CA TRP A 122 -0.35 -19.11 5.75
C TRP A 122 0.16 -19.06 7.19
N ARG A 123 0.43 -17.86 7.74
CA ARG A 123 1.13 -17.69 9.02
C ARG A 123 0.26 -17.12 10.12
N PHE A 124 -0.70 -16.26 9.78
CA PHE A 124 -1.56 -15.61 10.77
C PHE A 124 -2.58 -16.59 11.31
N ASP A 125 -2.78 -16.54 12.62
CA ASP A 125 -3.95 -17.05 13.30
C ASP A 125 -5.00 -15.94 13.51
N ASP A 126 -6.11 -16.29 14.17
CA ASP A 126 -7.21 -15.36 14.41
C ASP A 126 -6.77 -14.10 15.17
N GLY A 127 -5.78 -14.20 16.06
CA GLY A 127 -5.24 -13.09 16.84
C GLY A 127 -4.47 -12.09 15.98
N GLU A 128 -3.60 -12.53 15.07
CA GLU A 128 -2.92 -11.61 14.15
C GLU A 128 -3.91 -10.92 13.20
N TRP A 129 -4.95 -11.64 12.74
CA TRP A 129 -6.01 -11.04 11.92
C TRP A 129 -6.81 -9.98 12.67
N ASP A 130 -7.20 -10.25 13.92
CA ASP A 130 -7.92 -9.30 14.77
C ASP A 130 -7.09 -8.05 15.06
N GLU A 131 -5.78 -8.21 15.31
CA GLU A 131 -4.87 -7.08 15.54
C GLU A 131 -4.63 -6.25 14.27
N MET A 132 -4.49 -6.89 13.11
CA MET A 132 -4.41 -6.19 11.82
C MET A 132 -5.69 -5.42 11.52
N GLY A 133 -6.86 -6.01 11.76
CA GLY A 133 -8.15 -5.34 11.61
C GLY A 133 -8.27 -4.09 12.49
N GLN A 134 -7.82 -4.17 13.75
CA GLN A 134 -7.79 -3.01 14.65
C GLN A 134 -6.87 -1.90 14.15
N ALA A 135 -5.69 -2.25 13.61
CA ALA A 135 -4.80 -1.27 13.00
C ALA A 135 -5.47 -0.53 11.84
N HIS A 136 -6.23 -1.25 11.00
CA HIS A 136 -6.99 -0.64 9.90
C HIS A 136 -8.07 0.32 10.39
N GLU A 137 -8.84 -0.05 11.41
CA GLU A 137 -9.84 0.82 12.01
C GLU A 137 -9.22 2.12 12.54
N ILE A 138 -8.06 2.04 13.19
CA ILE A 138 -7.32 3.20 13.71
C ILE A 138 -6.84 4.10 12.56
N ALA A 139 -6.25 3.53 11.51
CA ALA A 139 -5.78 4.26 10.34
C ALA A 139 -6.92 5.02 9.64
N ASN A 140 -8.04 4.34 9.41
CA ASN A 140 -9.24 4.91 8.78
C ASN A 140 -9.84 6.05 9.63
N ALA A 141 -9.83 5.93 10.95
CA ALA A 141 -10.30 6.97 11.86
C ALA A 141 -9.41 8.22 11.84
N ALA A 142 -8.09 8.06 11.72
CA ALA A 142 -7.14 9.16 11.68
C ALA A 142 -7.32 10.08 10.45
N ILE A 143 -7.77 9.52 9.33
CA ILE A 143 -7.93 10.24 8.05
C ILE A 143 -9.35 10.81 7.84
N SER A 144 -10.29 10.39 8.68
CA SER A 144 -11.65 10.94 8.73
C SER A 144 -11.78 12.14 9.67
N SER A 145 -10.72 12.49 10.39
CA SER A 145 -10.64 13.55 11.42
C SER A 145 -10.07 14.85 10.87
#